data_AF-A0A031I9T2-F1
#
_entry.id   AF-A0A031I9T2-F1
#
_cell.length_a   1.000
_cell.length_b   1.000
_cell.length_c   1.000
_cell.angle_alpha   90.00
_cell.angle_beta   90.00
_cell.angle_gamma   90.00
#
_symmetry.space_group_name_H-M   'P 1'
#
loop_
_entity.id
_entity.type
_entity.pdbx_description
1 polymer ?
#
loop_
_entity_poly.entity_id
_entity_poly.type
_entity_poly.pdbx_seq_one_letter_code
_entity_poly.pdbx_strand_id
1 'polypeptide(L)'
;MLFVRFTDVPKEVVLPNYERLPYEEALLLSTRIHQEAQQTNERFASEFRIFDDDDQLVYKGTFQFGDTTYQNLYLQLKDRIPRIRIRKEDATKKILLLENLERLTPETYKTMVTEAATRNNTDATHISRLRRGQRHIVYSASGVSLLLLGALTVVRIVQPDPPSGVRAEASGWQSLYEAALTGETGPLVENLEKRQSLNDEQQQFLITHYVEEQDYDQAVSVTKDPIDVETIIMQSKRFATNRQDTLHAFQAVHPTDEGTFDLAILQKDYRRAVSLTDVEMTTVRQESRTRAYIALKDVTKAKESVRTVQDEKLKEQVATFVRLDEEIKALEDQKRQLSEKEDKEALEKLNESLEAKQRQLDMII
;
A
#
# COMPACT_ATOMS: atom_id res chain seq x y z
N MET A 1 16.52 18.80 12.80
CA MET A 1 15.42 19.65 12.27
C MET A 1 15.27 19.35 10.79
N LEU A 2 14.12 19.74 10.21
CA LEU A 2 13.87 19.61 8.78
C LEU A 2 13.59 21.01 8.24
N PHE A 3 14.01 21.25 7.00
CA PHE A 3 13.75 22.50 6.29
C PHE A 3 12.99 22.22 5.00
N VAL A 4 12.05 23.09 4.66
CA VAL A 4 11.28 23.00 3.42
C VAL A 4 11.53 24.23 2.58
N ARG A 5 11.74 24.03 1.29
CA ARG A 5 11.82 25.09 0.29
C ARG A 5 10.77 24.86 -0.77
N PHE A 6 9.90 25.85 -0.97
CA PHE A 6 8.93 25.86 -2.05
C PHE A 6 9.52 26.50 -3.30
N THR A 7 9.15 25.97 -4.46
CA THR A 7 9.41 26.55 -5.77
C THR A 7 8.13 26.62 -6.59
N ASP A 8 8.12 27.49 -7.60
CA ASP A 8 6.98 27.67 -8.51
C ASP A 8 5.70 28.16 -7.82
N VAL A 9 5.86 28.88 -6.71
CA VAL A 9 4.77 29.62 -6.04
C VAL A 9 4.41 30.84 -6.90
N PRO A 10 3.11 31.11 -7.19
CA PRO A 10 2.67 32.34 -7.85
C PRO A 10 3.12 33.59 -7.10
N LYS A 11 3.42 34.68 -7.83
CA LYS A 11 3.99 35.90 -7.25
C LYS A 11 3.05 36.63 -6.29
N GLU A 12 1.76 36.35 -6.43
CA GLU A 12 0.66 36.93 -5.67
C GLU A 12 0.45 36.24 -4.30
N VAL A 13 1.08 35.08 -4.09
CA VAL A 13 0.95 34.26 -2.87
C VAL A 13 2.09 34.60 -1.90
N VAL A 14 1.74 34.83 -0.63
CA VAL A 14 2.70 35.15 0.45
C VAL A 14 3.38 33.88 0.99
N LEU A 15 3.93 33.06 0.08
CA LEU A 15 4.79 31.92 0.41
C LEU A 15 6.17 32.19 -0.19
N PRO A 16 7.22 32.33 0.64
CA PRO A 16 8.56 32.64 0.15
C PRO A 16 9.05 31.59 -0.84
N ASN A 17 9.28 32.04 -2.08
CA ASN A 17 9.84 31.20 -3.12
C ASN A 17 11.36 31.14 -2.95
N TYR A 18 11.95 29.94 -3.09
CA TYR A 18 13.39 29.68 -2.95
C TYR A 18 14.00 29.88 -1.55
N GLU A 19 13.23 30.27 -0.55
CA GLU A 19 13.69 30.41 0.83
C GLU A 19 13.57 29.10 1.61
N ARG A 20 14.48 28.88 2.57
CA ARG A 20 14.41 27.74 3.50
C ARG A 20 13.63 28.11 4.73
N LEU A 21 12.53 27.41 4.94
CA LEU A 21 11.72 27.53 6.13
C LEU A 21 11.93 26.32 7.03
N PRO A 22 12.02 26.47 8.36
CA PRO A 22 11.85 25.36 9.28
C PRO A 22 10.55 24.60 8.97
N TYR A 23 10.57 23.28 9.04
CA TYR A 23 9.44 22.43 8.64
C TYR A 23 8.12 22.82 9.33
N GLU A 24 8.16 23.14 10.62
CA GLU A 24 6.98 23.57 11.38
C GLU A 24 6.38 24.85 10.81
N GLU A 25 7.23 25.84 10.49
CA GLU A 25 6.81 27.10 9.89
C GLU A 25 6.26 26.89 8.47
N ALA A 26 6.93 26.05 7.67
CA ALA A 26 6.48 25.66 6.34
C ALA A 26 5.11 24.95 6.37
N LEU A 27 4.89 24.06 7.33
CA LEU A 27 3.62 23.36 7.53
C LEU A 27 2.50 24.35 7.88
N LEU A 28 2.74 25.25 8.83
CA LEU A 28 1.75 26.25 9.26
C LEU A 28 1.38 27.21 8.11
N LEU A 29 2.39 27.75 7.44
CA LEU A 29 2.20 28.73 6.37
C LEU A 29 1.52 28.09 5.16
N SER A 30 1.96 26.90 4.74
CA SER A 30 1.32 26.19 3.64
C SER A 30 -0.11 25.75 3.95
N THR A 31 -0.41 25.33 5.19
CA THR A 31 -1.78 24.96 5.58
C THR A 31 -2.70 26.18 5.52
N ARG A 32 -2.25 27.35 6.00
CA ARG A 32 -3.03 28.58 5.93
C ARG A 32 -3.32 28.98 4.49
N ILE A 33 -2.29 28.99 3.64
CA ILE A 33 -2.43 29.35 2.22
C ILE A 33 -3.31 28.35 1.48
N HIS A 34 -3.25 27.06 1.85
CA HIS A 34 -4.13 26.05 1.31
C HIS A 34 -5.60 26.33 1.67
N GLN A 35 -5.88 26.72 2.91
CA GLN A 35 -7.22 27.09 3.35
C GLN A 35 -7.72 28.39 2.70
N GLU A 36 -6.86 29.40 2.56
CA GLU A 36 -7.19 30.65 1.85
C GLU A 36 -7.53 30.37 0.38
N ALA A 37 -6.73 29.56 -0.30
CA ALA A 37 -6.99 29.12 -1.67
C ALA A 37 -8.32 28.32 -1.78
N GLN A 38 -8.65 27.48 -0.80
CA GLN A 38 -9.95 26.80 -0.73
C GLN A 38 -11.11 27.80 -0.59
N GLN A 39 -10.94 28.86 0.22
CA GLN A 39 -11.98 29.88 0.44
C GLN A 39 -12.20 30.77 -0.79
N THR A 40 -11.14 31.10 -1.52
CA THR A 40 -11.21 31.88 -2.76
C THR A 40 -11.50 31.01 -3.99
N ASN A 41 -11.60 29.69 -3.81
CA ASN A 41 -11.76 28.68 -4.86
C ASN A 41 -10.65 28.76 -5.94
N GLU A 42 -9.45 29.13 -5.52
CA GLU A 42 -8.24 29.17 -6.32
C GLU A 42 -7.45 27.88 -6.14
N ARG A 43 -6.73 27.45 -7.18
CA ARG A 43 -5.90 26.24 -7.13
C ARG A 43 -4.60 26.46 -7.85
N PHE A 44 -3.52 26.03 -7.21
CA PHE A 44 -2.19 26.07 -7.81
C PHE A 44 -1.29 25.00 -7.21
N ALA A 45 -0.32 24.58 -7.99
CA ALA A 45 0.70 23.63 -7.58
C ALA A 45 1.98 24.37 -7.19
N SER A 46 2.66 23.89 -6.17
CA SER A 46 4.03 24.30 -5.87
C SER A 46 4.91 23.08 -5.68
N GLU A 47 6.07 23.07 -6.31
CA GLU A 47 7.10 22.11 -5.96
C GLU A 47 7.64 22.43 -4.57
N PHE A 48 7.98 21.39 -3.80
CA PHE A 48 8.68 21.57 -2.54
C PHE A 48 9.80 20.55 -2.38
N ARG A 49 10.85 20.95 -1.67
CA ARG A 49 12.01 20.13 -1.35
C ARG A 49 12.22 20.14 0.17
N ILE A 50 12.43 18.96 0.76
CA ILE A 50 12.74 18.80 2.18
C ILE A 50 14.23 18.53 2.32
N PHE A 51 14.86 19.22 3.26
CA PHE A 51 16.27 19.07 3.61
C PHE A 51 16.41 18.70 5.08
N ASP A 52 17.47 17.97 5.41
CA ASP A 52 17.89 17.72 6.80
C ASP A 52 18.78 18.85 7.35
N ASP A 53 19.33 18.63 8.55
CA ASP A 53 20.23 19.59 9.22
C ASP A 53 21.57 19.77 8.52
N ASP A 54 22.00 18.78 7.73
CA ASP A 54 23.26 18.75 7.00
C ASP A 54 23.11 19.26 5.56
N ASP A 55 22.01 19.98 5.28
CA ASP A 55 21.71 20.58 3.98
C ASP A 55 21.44 19.53 2.87
N GLN A 56 21.26 18.25 3.22
CA GLN A 56 21.04 17.19 2.24
C GLN A 56 19.56 17.13 1.83
N LEU A 57 19.32 16.99 0.52
CA LEU A 57 17.97 16.79 -0.01
C LEU A 57 17.47 15.39 0.37
N VAL A 58 16.39 15.34 1.16
CA VAL A 58 15.80 14.08 1.63
C VAL A 58 14.49 13.73 0.93
N TYR A 59 13.79 14.72 0.38
CA TYR A 59 12.54 14.48 -0.37
C TYR A 59 12.23 15.62 -1.35
N LYS A 60 11.65 15.29 -2.51
CA LYS A 60 11.04 16.25 -3.43
C LYS A 60 9.59 15.84 -3.69
N GLY A 61 8.69 16.82 -3.70
CA GLY A 61 7.29 16.60 -4.08
C GLY A 61 6.64 17.85 -4.64
N THR A 62 5.34 17.74 -4.89
CA THR A 62 4.49 18.85 -5.32
C THR A 62 3.27 18.89 -4.40
N PHE A 63 2.95 20.05 -3.85
CA PHE A 63 1.76 20.26 -3.03
C PHE A 63 0.71 21.03 -3.82
N GLN A 64 -0.55 20.61 -3.71
CA GLN A 64 -1.68 21.22 -4.40
C GLN A 64 -2.45 22.10 -3.41
N PHE A 65 -2.34 23.42 -3.57
CA PHE A 65 -3.06 24.39 -2.77
C PHE A 65 -4.50 24.54 -3.28
N GLY A 66 -5.47 24.65 -2.38
CA GLY A 66 -6.90 24.75 -2.75
C GLY A 66 -7.56 23.42 -3.12
N ASP A 67 -6.81 22.32 -3.10
CA ASP A 67 -7.31 20.97 -3.39
C ASP A 67 -7.96 20.32 -2.15
N THR A 68 -8.78 19.29 -2.34
CA THR A 68 -9.46 18.57 -1.23
C THR A 68 -8.73 17.29 -0.80
N THR A 69 -7.67 16.89 -1.50
CA THR A 69 -7.00 15.60 -1.28
C THR A 69 -6.24 15.56 0.05
N TYR A 70 -5.39 16.56 0.30
CA TYR A 70 -4.62 16.68 1.54
C TYR A 70 -4.73 18.09 2.08
N GLN A 71 -5.21 18.24 3.31
CA GLN A 71 -5.41 19.54 3.95
C GLN A 71 -4.10 20.22 4.37
N ASN A 72 -3.02 19.46 4.48
CA ASN A 72 -1.69 19.98 4.79
C ASN A 72 -0.58 19.05 4.27
N LEU A 73 0.65 19.56 4.30
CA LEU A 73 1.84 18.83 3.83
C LEU A 73 2.10 17.54 4.60
N TYR A 74 1.89 17.53 5.91
CA TYR A 74 2.13 16.35 6.73
C TYR A 74 1.28 15.17 6.27
N LEU A 75 -0.02 15.38 6.03
CA LEU A 75 -0.92 14.32 5.57
C LEU A 75 -0.50 13.77 4.20
N GLN A 76 -0.09 14.64 3.28
CA GLN A 76 0.45 14.21 1.99
C GLN A 76 1.74 13.39 2.16
N LEU A 77 2.67 13.86 2.98
CA LEU A 77 3.97 13.22 3.18
C LEU A 77 3.85 11.88 3.89
N LYS A 78 2.99 11.81 4.92
CA LYS A 78 2.67 10.58 5.64
C LYS A 78 2.06 9.53 4.72
N ASP A 79 1.25 9.95 3.76
CA ASP A 79 0.63 9.05 2.80
C ASP A 79 1.59 8.64 1.66
N ARG A 80 2.39 9.57 1.15
CA ARG A 80 3.22 9.37 -0.05
C ARG A 80 4.61 8.82 0.22
N ILE A 81 5.32 9.29 1.24
CA ILE A 81 6.69 8.84 1.52
C ILE A 81 6.74 7.32 1.68
N PRO A 82 5.85 6.66 2.45
CA PRO A 82 5.88 5.20 2.60
C PRO A 82 5.80 4.44 1.27
N ARG A 83 5.12 5.01 0.27
CA ARG A 83 4.90 4.41 -1.05
C ARG A 83 6.07 4.56 -2.01
N ILE A 84 7.05 5.42 -1.72
CA ILE A 84 8.23 5.61 -2.59
C ILE A 84 9.22 4.45 -2.42
N ARG A 85 9.53 3.73 -3.52
CA ARG A 85 10.58 2.70 -3.57
C ARG A 85 11.95 3.36 -3.39
N ILE A 86 12.76 2.84 -2.48
CA ILE A 86 14.08 3.36 -2.14
C ILE A 86 15.09 2.22 -2.01
N ARG A 87 16.37 2.52 -2.25
CA ARG A 87 17.46 1.55 -2.09
C ARG A 87 17.72 1.27 -0.60
N LYS A 88 18.27 0.09 -0.32
CA LYS A 88 18.53 -0.39 1.06
C LYS A 88 19.38 0.58 1.89
N GLU A 89 20.31 1.26 1.25
CA GLU A 89 21.19 2.28 1.85
C GLU A 89 20.46 3.57 2.26
N ASP A 90 19.31 3.87 1.66
CA ASP A 90 18.49 5.05 1.95
C ASP A 90 17.26 4.74 2.82
N ALA A 91 17.07 3.46 3.21
CA ALA A 91 15.97 3.01 4.07
C ALA A 91 15.95 3.69 5.43
N THR A 92 17.13 3.81 6.05
CA THR A 92 17.28 4.54 7.31
C THR A 92 16.94 6.01 7.17
N LYS A 93 17.28 6.65 6.03
CA LYS A 93 16.97 8.06 5.78
C LYS A 93 15.47 8.29 5.62
N LYS A 94 14.76 7.39 4.95
CA LYS A 94 13.30 7.44 4.82
C LYS A 94 12.59 7.23 6.15
N ILE A 95 13.05 6.28 6.98
CA ILE A 95 12.51 6.07 8.33
C ILE A 95 12.74 7.32 9.19
N LEU A 96 13.97 7.84 9.21
CA LEU A 96 14.34 9.03 9.95
C LEU A 96 13.54 10.27 9.49
N LEU A 97 13.27 10.39 8.19
CA LEU A 97 12.41 11.43 7.65
C LEU A 97 10.98 11.31 8.20
N LEU A 98 10.38 10.12 8.15
CA LEU A 98 9.02 9.88 8.67
C LEU A 98 8.93 10.11 10.19
N GLU A 99 9.92 9.66 10.96
CA GLU A 99 9.99 9.91 12.40
C GLU A 99 10.12 11.40 12.71
N ASN A 100 10.94 12.13 11.96
CA ASN A 100 11.06 13.58 12.12
C ASN A 100 9.78 14.32 11.74
N LEU A 101 9.09 13.91 10.68
CA LEU A 101 7.78 14.46 10.32
C LEU A 101 6.73 14.21 11.41
N GLU A 102 6.70 13.00 11.98
CA GLU A 102 5.80 12.64 13.08
C GLU A 102 6.10 13.43 14.36
N ARG A 103 7.38 13.61 14.70
CA ARG A 103 7.82 14.34 15.90
C ARG A 103 7.61 15.85 15.79
N LEU A 104 7.87 16.44 14.62
CA LEU A 104 7.83 17.89 14.41
C LEU A 104 6.42 18.40 14.08
N THR A 105 5.49 17.53 13.71
CA THR A 105 4.11 17.96 13.41
C THR A 105 3.31 18.11 14.70
N PRO A 106 2.69 19.28 14.99
CA PRO A 106 1.78 19.40 16.13
C PRO A 106 0.53 18.53 15.95
N GLU A 107 0.03 17.92 17.04
CA GLU A 107 -1.09 16.98 17.02
C GLU A 107 -2.35 17.50 16.29
N THR A 108 -2.63 18.80 16.41
CA THR A 108 -3.78 19.45 15.74
C THR A 108 -3.74 19.35 14.21
N TYR A 109 -2.56 19.22 13.61
CA TYR A 109 -2.37 19.07 12.17
C TYR A 109 -2.27 17.60 11.73
N LYS A 110 -2.13 16.66 12.67
CA LYS A 110 -2.14 15.22 12.39
C LYS A 110 -3.56 14.67 12.26
N THR A 111 -4.52 15.28 12.95
CA THR A 111 -5.92 14.83 13.03
C THR A 111 -6.88 15.67 12.21
N MET A 112 -6.39 16.63 11.42
CA MET A 112 -7.21 17.36 10.44
C MET A 112 -7.84 16.34 9.48
N VAL A 113 -9.14 16.11 9.65
CA VAL A 113 -9.89 15.01 9.02
C VAL A 113 -9.95 15.27 7.52
N THR A 114 -9.36 14.40 6.72
CA THR A 114 -9.60 14.36 5.28
C THR A 114 -11.10 14.31 5.02
N GLU A 115 -11.66 15.28 4.26
CA GLU A 115 -13.06 15.21 3.82
C GLU A 115 -13.37 13.94 3.02
N ALA A 116 -12.33 13.30 2.47
CA ALA A 116 -12.41 11.97 1.87
C ALA A 116 -12.90 10.88 2.84
N ALA A 117 -12.69 11.03 4.16
CA ALA A 117 -13.18 10.11 5.18
C ALA A 117 -14.64 10.40 5.59
N THR A 118 -15.11 11.64 5.48
CA THR A 118 -16.49 12.06 5.83
C THR A 118 -17.49 12.02 4.68
N ARG A 119 -17.05 11.99 3.41
CA ARG A 119 -17.96 11.87 2.24
C ARG A 119 -18.52 10.46 1.98
N ASN A 120 -18.24 9.47 2.84
CA ASN A 120 -18.87 8.16 2.74
C ASN A 120 -20.33 8.12 3.23
N ASN A 121 -20.92 9.23 3.69
CA ASN A 121 -22.32 9.21 4.16
C ASN A 121 -23.23 10.38 3.76
N THR A 122 -22.77 11.35 2.99
CA THR A 122 -23.65 12.42 2.47
C THR A 122 -23.08 13.00 1.20
N ASP A 123 -23.40 12.39 0.06
CA ASP A 123 -23.60 13.11 -1.20
C ASP A 123 -24.40 12.23 -2.18
N ALA A 124 -25.65 11.99 -1.81
CA ALA A 124 -26.66 11.36 -2.65
C ALA A 124 -27.25 12.32 -3.70
N THR A 125 -26.56 13.42 -4.03
CA THR A 125 -27.16 14.56 -4.76
C THR A 125 -26.69 14.73 -6.21
N HIS A 126 -25.72 13.94 -6.69
CA HIS A 126 -25.29 14.00 -8.11
C HIS A 126 -25.29 12.65 -8.84
N ILE A 127 -25.95 11.60 -8.30
CA ILE A 127 -26.17 10.30 -8.97
C ILE A 127 -27.56 10.25 -9.65
N SER A 128 -28.08 11.39 -10.11
CA SER A 128 -29.46 11.51 -10.62
C SER A 128 -29.63 11.27 -12.13
N ARG A 129 -28.60 10.77 -12.83
CA ARG A 129 -28.68 10.50 -14.29
C ARG A 129 -28.60 9.05 -14.73
N LEU A 130 -28.43 8.09 -13.81
CA LEU A 130 -28.46 6.68 -14.18
C LEU A 130 -29.91 6.15 -14.21
N ARG A 131 -30.29 5.51 -15.33
CA ARG A 131 -31.65 5.02 -15.60
C ARG A 131 -32.02 3.94 -14.57
N ARG A 132 -33.25 3.98 -14.04
CA ARG A 132 -33.73 3.18 -12.88
C ARG A 132 -33.40 1.67 -12.91
N GLY A 133 -33.22 1.06 -14.09
CA GLY A 133 -32.89 -0.37 -14.23
C GLY A 133 -31.41 -0.74 -14.08
N GLN A 134 -30.47 0.21 -14.13
CA GLN A 134 -29.02 -0.05 -14.08
C GLN A 134 -28.43 -0.03 -12.66
N ARG A 135 -29.24 0.30 -11.65
CA ARG A 135 -28.80 0.38 -10.24
C ARG A 135 -28.46 -0.97 -9.62
N HIS A 136 -28.87 -2.09 -10.22
CA HIS A 136 -28.62 -3.42 -9.66
C HIS A 136 -27.25 -4.02 -10.00
N ILE A 137 -26.50 -3.46 -10.95
CA ILE A 137 -25.17 -3.98 -11.34
C ILE A 137 -24.04 -3.31 -10.54
N VAL A 138 -24.24 -2.04 -10.14
CA VAL A 138 -23.25 -1.20 -9.43
C VAL A 138 -22.93 -1.68 -8.01
N TYR A 139 -23.76 -2.55 -7.42
CA TYR A 139 -23.54 -3.11 -6.07
C TYR A 139 -22.91 -4.51 -6.07
N SER A 140 -22.37 -4.98 -7.20
CA SER A 140 -21.41 -6.08 -7.17
C SER A 140 -20.00 -5.48 -7.04
N ALA A 141 -19.46 -5.50 -5.83
CA ALA A 141 -18.18 -4.92 -5.46
C ALA A 141 -17.00 -5.56 -6.23
N SER A 142 -16.76 -5.11 -7.46
CA SER A 142 -15.55 -5.47 -8.22
C SER A 142 -14.50 -4.37 -8.01
N GLY A 143 -13.26 -4.75 -7.70
CA GLY A 143 -12.17 -3.80 -7.40
C GLY A 143 -11.86 -2.81 -8.52
N VAL A 144 -12.27 -3.12 -9.76
CA VAL A 144 -12.16 -2.28 -10.95
C VAL A 144 -12.92 -0.97 -10.80
N SER A 145 -14.09 -0.97 -10.14
CA SER A 145 -14.90 0.24 -9.97
C SER A 145 -14.26 1.30 -9.08
N LEU A 146 -13.42 0.90 -8.11
CA LEU A 146 -12.70 1.83 -7.24
C LEU A 146 -11.48 2.46 -7.95
N LEU A 147 -10.78 1.69 -8.79
CA LEU A 147 -9.64 2.18 -9.58
C LEU A 147 -10.09 3.23 -10.62
N LEU A 148 -11.21 2.99 -11.29
CA LEU A 148 -11.78 3.90 -12.27
C LEU A 148 -12.25 5.24 -11.66
N LEU A 149 -12.76 5.22 -10.42
CA LEU A 149 -13.13 6.43 -9.67
C LEU A 149 -11.91 7.28 -9.29
N GLY A 150 -10.76 6.66 -8.99
CA GLY A 150 -9.49 7.36 -8.73
C GLY A 150 -8.85 7.99 -9.98
N ALA A 151 -9.05 7.40 -11.16
CA ALA A 151 -8.52 7.94 -12.42
C ALA A 151 -9.33 9.14 -12.97
N LEU A 152 -10.63 9.22 -12.65
CA LEU A 152 -11.51 10.34 -13.02
C LEU A 152 -11.08 11.68 -12.41
N THR A 153 -10.43 11.69 -11.24
CA THR A 153 -9.95 12.92 -10.60
C THR A 153 -8.69 13.48 -11.27
N VAL A 154 -7.87 12.64 -11.92
CA VAL A 154 -6.61 13.04 -12.58
C VAL A 154 -6.84 13.62 -13.98
N VAL A 155 -7.80 13.11 -14.74
CA VAL A 155 -8.07 13.55 -16.12
C VAL A 155 -8.43 15.04 -16.21
N ARG A 156 -9.06 15.61 -15.19
CA ARG A 156 -9.43 17.04 -15.18
C ARG A 156 -8.24 17.99 -14.98
N ILE A 157 -7.07 17.49 -14.57
CA ILE A 157 -5.90 18.31 -14.20
C ILE A 157 -4.94 18.50 -15.38
N VAL A 158 -4.98 17.63 -16.41
CA VAL A 158 -3.95 17.58 -17.47
C VAL A 158 -4.33 18.33 -18.75
N GLN A 159 -5.57 18.80 -18.92
CA GLN A 159 -5.94 19.58 -20.11
C GLN A 159 -5.95 21.08 -19.81
N PRO A 160 -5.08 21.88 -20.45
CA PRO A 160 -5.21 23.33 -20.44
C PRO A 160 -6.45 23.72 -21.25
N ASP A 161 -7.13 24.79 -20.83
CA ASP A 161 -8.26 25.34 -21.58
C ASP A 161 -7.83 25.66 -23.02
N PRO A 162 -8.63 25.29 -24.03
CA PRO A 162 -8.32 25.62 -25.41
C PRO A 162 -8.60 27.10 -25.65
N PRO A 163 -7.82 27.79 -26.50
CA PRO A 163 -8.15 29.13 -26.92
C PRO A 163 -9.56 29.14 -27.54
N SER A 164 -10.34 30.15 -27.16
CA SER A 164 -11.75 30.32 -27.52
C SER A 164 -11.97 30.20 -29.03
N GLY A 165 -12.62 29.10 -29.43
CA GLY A 165 -13.03 28.87 -30.82
C GLY A 165 -12.93 27.42 -31.31
N VAL A 166 -12.18 26.56 -30.62
CA VAL A 166 -12.12 25.13 -30.96
C VAL A 166 -12.74 24.34 -29.82
N ARG A 167 -13.83 23.63 -30.14
CA ARG A 167 -14.49 22.68 -29.23
C ARG A 167 -13.50 21.56 -28.95
N ALA A 168 -12.64 21.72 -27.95
CA ALA A 168 -11.65 20.71 -27.63
C ALA A 168 -12.35 19.42 -27.21
N GLU A 169 -11.75 18.32 -27.64
CA GLU A 169 -12.07 16.92 -27.31
C GLU A 169 -11.82 16.60 -25.82
N ALA A 170 -12.04 17.58 -24.94
CA ALA A 170 -11.88 17.52 -23.49
C ALA A 170 -13.04 16.80 -22.76
N SER A 171 -13.86 16.04 -23.49
CA SER A 171 -15.07 15.38 -22.95
C SER A 171 -15.12 13.85 -23.11
N GLY A 172 -14.09 13.24 -23.71
CA GLY A 172 -14.08 11.78 -23.99
C GLY A 172 -13.77 10.91 -22.77
N TRP A 173 -12.69 11.20 -22.05
CA TRP A 173 -12.18 10.32 -20.98
C TRP A 173 -13.15 10.08 -19.85
N GLN A 174 -13.84 11.12 -19.36
CA GLN A 174 -14.85 10.95 -18.31
C GLN A 174 -15.93 9.95 -18.75
N SER A 175 -16.40 10.05 -19.99
CA SER A 175 -17.37 9.09 -20.53
C SER A 175 -16.79 7.68 -20.71
N LEU A 176 -15.50 7.54 -21.03
CA LEU A 176 -14.81 6.24 -21.10
C LEU A 176 -14.68 5.57 -19.71
N TYR A 177 -14.32 6.33 -18.67
CA TYR A 177 -14.27 5.82 -17.30
C TYR A 177 -15.68 5.50 -16.77
N GLU A 178 -16.67 6.34 -17.05
CA GLU A 178 -18.08 6.08 -16.69
C GLU A 178 -18.64 4.84 -17.40
N ALA A 179 -18.32 4.65 -18.68
CA ALA A 179 -18.68 3.44 -19.43
C ALA A 179 -18.00 2.19 -18.86
N ALA A 180 -16.71 2.28 -18.53
CA ALA A 180 -15.96 1.20 -17.90
C ALA A 180 -16.52 0.82 -16.52
N LEU A 181 -17.02 1.79 -15.75
CA LEU A 181 -17.74 1.52 -14.49
C LEU A 181 -19.01 0.70 -14.69
N THR A 182 -19.60 0.78 -15.88
CA THR A 182 -20.79 0.00 -16.27
C THR A 182 -20.46 -1.31 -17.00
N GLY A 183 -19.16 -1.65 -17.12
CA GLY A 183 -18.67 -2.89 -17.73
C GLY A 183 -18.24 -2.75 -19.20
N GLU A 184 -18.40 -1.58 -19.81
CA GLU A 184 -17.94 -1.31 -21.18
C GLU A 184 -16.49 -0.81 -21.15
N THR A 185 -15.54 -1.73 -20.97
CA THR A 185 -14.10 -1.39 -20.78
C THR A 185 -13.32 -1.21 -22.08
N GLY A 186 -13.74 -1.82 -23.19
CA GLY A 186 -13.00 -1.86 -24.46
C GLY A 186 -12.55 -0.47 -24.97
N PRO A 187 -13.43 0.54 -25.06
CA PRO A 187 -13.04 1.88 -25.50
C PRO A 187 -12.01 2.55 -24.57
N LEU A 188 -12.04 2.28 -23.27
CA LEU A 188 -11.05 2.80 -22.33
C LEU A 188 -9.70 2.12 -22.52
N VAL A 189 -9.69 0.79 -22.68
CA VAL A 189 -8.48 -0.01 -22.94
C VAL A 189 -7.77 0.48 -24.20
N GLU A 190 -8.48 0.59 -25.32
CA GLU A 190 -7.93 1.04 -26.61
C GLU A 190 -7.30 2.44 -26.51
N ASN A 191 -7.90 3.32 -25.69
CA ASN A 191 -7.36 4.66 -25.47
C ASN A 191 -6.14 4.66 -24.56
N LEU A 192 -6.10 3.81 -23.54
CA LEU A 192 -4.94 3.67 -22.64
C LEU A 192 -3.74 3.05 -23.36
N GLU A 193 -3.94 2.04 -24.20
CA GLU A 193 -2.89 1.39 -25.01
C GLU A 193 -2.13 2.37 -25.92
N LYS A 194 -2.82 3.40 -26.43
CA LYS A 194 -2.23 4.42 -27.31
C LYS A 194 -1.40 5.47 -26.55
N ARG A 195 -1.40 5.47 -25.22
CA ARG A 195 -0.66 6.47 -24.43
C ARG A 195 0.82 6.12 -24.37
N GLN A 196 1.67 7.15 -24.49
CA GLN A 196 3.12 7.00 -24.29
C GLN A 196 3.51 6.74 -22.84
N SER A 197 2.67 7.15 -21.88
CA SER A 197 2.91 6.97 -20.45
C SER A 197 1.60 6.76 -19.71
N LEU A 198 1.61 5.79 -18.81
CA LEU A 198 0.50 5.45 -17.92
C LEU A 198 0.90 5.78 -16.47
N ASN A 199 -0.06 6.16 -15.65
CA ASN A 199 0.15 6.21 -14.20
C ASN A 199 -0.13 4.84 -13.56
N ASP A 200 0.23 4.68 -12.31
CA ASP A 200 0.13 3.43 -11.57
C ASP A 200 -1.30 2.86 -11.57
N GLU A 201 -2.33 3.71 -11.43
CA GLU A 201 -3.73 3.27 -11.45
C GLU A 201 -4.19 2.77 -12.84
N GLN A 202 -3.73 3.43 -13.91
CA GLN A 202 -4.01 3.03 -15.29
C GLN A 202 -3.28 1.74 -15.66
N GLN A 203 -2.03 1.58 -15.20
CA GLN A 203 -1.27 0.35 -15.37
C GLN A 203 -1.97 -0.81 -14.65
N GLN A 204 -2.36 -0.60 -13.39
CA GLN A 204 -3.07 -1.61 -12.60
C GLN A 204 -4.42 -1.98 -13.23
N PHE A 205 -5.16 -1.02 -13.79
CA PHE A 205 -6.38 -1.28 -14.52
C PHE A 205 -6.14 -2.16 -15.75
N LEU A 206 -5.19 -1.79 -16.63
CA LEU A 206 -4.89 -2.56 -17.84
C LEU A 206 -4.40 -3.97 -17.50
N ILE A 207 -3.50 -4.11 -16.53
CA ILE A 207 -2.99 -5.41 -16.09
C ILE A 207 -4.13 -6.28 -15.56
N THR A 208 -5.01 -5.71 -14.73
CA THR A 208 -6.18 -6.44 -14.22
C THR A 208 -7.08 -6.89 -15.36
N HIS A 209 -7.34 -6.01 -16.33
CA HIS A 209 -8.16 -6.33 -17.50
C HIS A 209 -7.56 -7.48 -18.34
N TYR A 210 -6.29 -7.40 -18.71
CA TYR A 210 -5.64 -8.44 -19.51
C TYR A 210 -5.54 -9.77 -18.76
N VAL A 211 -5.32 -9.76 -17.45
CA VAL A 211 -5.34 -10.98 -16.63
C VAL A 211 -6.73 -11.64 -16.62
N GLU A 212 -7.81 -10.85 -16.63
CA GLU A 212 -9.18 -11.38 -16.73
C GLU A 212 -9.46 -12.03 -18.09
N GLU A 213 -8.97 -11.41 -19.16
CA GLU A 213 -9.04 -11.95 -20.53
C GLU A 213 -8.02 -13.09 -20.78
N GLN A 214 -7.20 -13.42 -19.78
CA GLN A 214 -6.12 -14.40 -19.85
C GLN A 214 -5.03 -14.06 -20.89
N ASP A 215 -4.93 -12.79 -21.27
CA ASP A 215 -3.89 -12.27 -22.15
C ASP A 215 -2.66 -11.82 -21.34
N TYR A 216 -1.91 -12.81 -20.85
CA TYR A 216 -0.80 -12.55 -19.93
C TYR A 216 0.38 -11.82 -20.59
N ASP A 217 0.61 -12.02 -21.88
CA ASP A 217 1.65 -11.30 -22.62
C ASP A 217 1.37 -9.79 -22.65
N GLN A 218 0.11 -9.40 -22.89
CA GLN A 218 -0.29 -7.99 -22.80
C GLN A 218 -0.18 -7.45 -21.38
N ALA A 219 -0.58 -8.24 -20.36
CA ALA A 219 -0.42 -7.85 -18.97
C ALA A 219 1.05 -7.54 -18.62
N VAL A 220 1.98 -8.40 -19.02
CA VAL A 220 3.42 -8.20 -18.79
C VAL A 220 3.94 -7.00 -19.59
N SER A 221 3.43 -6.75 -20.79
CA SER A 221 3.90 -5.63 -21.63
C SER A 221 3.72 -4.25 -20.99
N VAL A 222 2.75 -4.10 -20.07
CA VAL A 222 2.41 -2.81 -19.42
C VAL A 222 3.56 -2.30 -18.55
N THR A 223 4.22 -3.17 -17.78
CA THR A 223 5.35 -2.84 -16.89
C THR A 223 6.68 -3.39 -17.41
N LYS A 224 6.62 -4.35 -18.34
CA LYS A 224 7.74 -5.18 -18.83
C LYS A 224 8.35 -6.07 -17.74
N ASP A 225 7.59 -6.34 -16.68
CA ASP A 225 8.01 -7.15 -15.55
C ASP A 225 6.87 -8.09 -15.11
N PRO A 226 7.04 -9.43 -15.22
CA PRO A 226 6.04 -10.38 -14.76
C PRO A 226 5.80 -10.33 -13.24
N ILE A 227 6.78 -9.91 -12.45
CA ILE A 227 6.65 -9.84 -10.98
C ILE A 227 5.62 -8.77 -10.56
N ASP A 228 5.53 -7.68 -11.33
CA ASP A 228 4.52 -6.64 -11.09
C ASP A 228 3.10 -7.15 -11.35
N VAL A 229 2.92 -7.97 -12.40
CA VAL A 229 1.63 -8.60 -12.71
C VAL A 229 1.21 -9.57 -11.60
N GLU A 230 2.13 -10.40 -11.11
CA GLU A 230 1.88 -11.30 -9.98
C GLU A 230 1.49 -10.53 -8.72
N THR A 231 2.20 -9.44 -8.44
CA THR A 231 1.92 -8.57 -7.29
C THR A 231 0.51 -8.01 -7.37
N ILE A 232 0.07 -7.58 -8.55
CA ILE A 232 -1.30 -7.12 -8.80
C ILE A 232 -2.31 -8.26 -8.62
N ILE A 233 -2.03 -9.46 -9.13
CA ILE A 233 -2.89 -10.65 -8.91
C ILE A 233 -3.06 -10.94 -7.42
N MET A 234 -1.97 -10.88 -6.66
CA MET A 234 -1.95 -11.17 -5.23
C MET A 234 -2.68 -10.12 -4.40
N GLN A 235 -2.59 -8.84 -4.76
CA GLN A 235 -3.18 -7.74 -4.00
C GLN A 235 -4.60 -7.37 -4.43
N SER A 236 -4.97 -7.68 -5.67
CA SER A 236 -6.27 -7.29 -6.20
C SER A 236 -7.40 -8.04 -5.50
N LYS A 237 -8.42 -7.28 -5.06
CA LYS A 237 -9.68 -7.83 -4.55
C LYS A 237 -10.46 -8.56 -5.63
N ARG A 238 -10.23 -8.23 -6.91
CA ARG A 238 -10.92 -8.84 -8.03
C ARG A 238 -10.66 -10.34 -8.12
N PHE A 239 -9.42 -10.74 -7.85
CA PHE A 239 -9.02 -12.14 -7.89
C PHE A 239 -9.14 -12.85 -6.54
N ALA A 240 -9.69 -12.22 -5.50
CA ALA A 240 -9.66 -12.79 -4.15
C ALA A 240 -10.26 -14.20 -4.04
N THR A 241 -11.27 -14.51 -4.85
CA THR A 241 -11.97 -15.81 -4.83
C THR A 241 -11.32 -16.87 -5.72
N ASN A 242 -10.54 -16.50 -6.74
CA ASN A 242 -9.89 -17.42 -7.68
C ASN A 242 -8.38 -17.20 -7.79
N ARG A 243 -7.77 -16.50 -6.83
CA ARG A 243 -6.38 -16.03 -6.88
C ARG A 243 -5.37 -17.12 -7.20
N GLN A 244 -5.53 -18.27 -6.56
CA GLN A 244 -4.63 -19.40 -6.76
C GLN A 244 -4.68 -19.89 -8.20
N ASP A 245 -5.88 -20.03 -8.78
CA ASP A 245 -6.05 -20.52 -10.15
C ASP A 245 -5.55 -19.48 -11.16
N THR A 246 -5.84 -18.19 -10.94
CA THR A 246 -5.34 -17.09 -11.77
C THR A 246 -3.83 -17.02 -11.76
N LEU A 247 -3.20 -17.08 -10.58
CA LEU A 247 -1.74 -17.06 -10.46
C LEU A 247 -1.11 -18.32 -11.08
N HIS A 248 -1.74 -19.48 -10.90
CA HIS A 248 -1.27 -20.73 -11.51
C HIS A 248 -1.31 -20.67 -13.04
N ALA A 249 -2.39 -20.13 -13.62
CA ALA A 249 -2.51 -19.95 -15.07
C ALA A 249 -1.48 -18.95 -15.61
N PHE A 250 -1.26 -17.83 -14.90
CA PHE A 250 -0.21 -16.87 -15.26
C PHE A 250 1.19 -17.50 -15.23
N GLN A 251 1.51 -18.24 -14.15
CA GLN A 251 2.80 -18.91 -13.97
C GLN A 251 3.07 -20.02 -15.00
N ALA A 252 2.03 -20.57 -15.63
CA ALA A 252 2.20 -21.53 -16.73
C ALA A 252 2.81 -20.89 -17.98
N VAL A 253 2.68 -19.57 -18.14
CA VAL A 253 3.17 -18.81 -19.30
C VAL A 253 4.39 -17.95 -18.93
N HIS A 254 4.36 -17.30 -17.77
CA HIS A 254 5.45 -16.47 -17.25
C HIS A 254 5.94 -17.01 -15.89
N PRO A 255 6.75 -18.07 -15.88
CA PRO A 255 7.24 -18.66 -14.63
C PRO A 255 8.25 -17.75 -13.93
N THR A 256 8.09 -17.60 -12.61
CA THR A 256 9.00 -16.85 -11.74
C THR A 256 9.16 -17.54 -10.38
N ASP A 257 10.22 -17.20 -9.65
CA ASP A 257 10.43 -17.70 -8.29
C ASP A 257 9.44 -17.04 -7.30
N GLU A 258 9.06 -15.80 -7.56
CA GLU A 258 8.03 -15.03 -6.84
C GLU A 258 6.66 -15.68 -6.93
N GLY A 259 6.20 -16.01 -8.13
CA GLY A 259 4.92 -16.68 -8.31
C GLY A 259 4.94 -18.11 -7.78
N THR A 260 6.08 -18.81 -7.89
CA THR A 260 6.26 -20.12 -7.24
C THR A 260 6.15 -20.02 -5.72
N PHE A 261 6.75 -18.98 -5.12
CA PHE A 261 6.63 -18.68 -3.69
C PHE A 261 5.20 -18.36 -3.30
N ASP A 262 4.54 -17.44 -4.01
CA ASP A 262 3.19 -17.00 -3.74
C ASP A 262 2.18 -18.15 -3.87
N LEU A 263 2.34 -19.03 -4.88
CA LEU A 263 1.55 -20.25 -5.00
C LEU A 263 1.76 -21.22 -3.84
N ALA A 264 3.01 -21.43 -3.40
CA ALA A 264 3.31 -22.29 -2.26
C ALA A 264 2.67 -21.75 -0.96
N ILE A 265 2.65 -20.43 -0.77
CA ILE A 265 1.94 -19.78 0.35
C ILE A 265 0.43 -20.02 0.27
N LEU A 266 -0.20 -19.81 -0.90
CA LEU A 266 -1.64 -20.02 -1.09
C LEU A 266 -2.05 -21.48 -0.86
N GLN A 267 -1.21 -22.42 -1.29
CA GLN A 267 -1.42 -23.86 -1.15
C GLN A 267 -1.05 -24.39 0.24
N LYS A 268 -0.51 -23.54 1.13
CA LYS A 268 0.03 -23.89 2.45
C LYS A 268 1.18 -24.91 2.38
N ASP A 269 1.88 -25.00 1.25
CA ASP A 269 3.13 -25.73 1.13
C ASP A 269 4.29 -24.88 1.67
N TYR A 270 4.26 -24.67 2.98
CA TYR A 270 5.21 -23.77 3.66
C TYR A 270 6.64 -24.25 3.53
N ARG A 271 6.88 -25.58 3.48
CA ARG A 271 8.22 -26.14 3.29
C ARG A 271 8.80 -25.69 1.96
N ARG A 272 8.02 -25.78 0.89
CA ARG A 272 8.43 -25.26 -0.43
C ARG A 272 8.62 -23.75 -0.39
N ALA A 273 7.68 -23.00 0.18
CA ALA A 273 7.76 -21.54 0.22
C ALA A 273 9.04 -21.03 0.91
N VAL A 274 9.42 -21.60 2.05
CA VAL A 274 10.64 -21.16 2.77
C VAL A 274 11.94 -21.67 2.15
N SER A 275 11.88 -22.69 1.29
CA SER A 275 13.05 -23.22 0.59
C SER A 275 13.53 -22.34 -0.58
N LEU A 276 12.65 -21.47 -1.10
CA LEU A 276 12.96 -20.56 -2.20
C LEU A 276 13.75 -19.36 -1.68
N THR A 277 15.04 -19.27 -2.00
CA THR A 277 15.93 -18.26 -1.44
C THR A 277 16.01 -16.98 -2.25
N ASP A 278 15.86 -17.06 -3.58
CA ASP A 278 16.06 -15.95 -4.52
C ASP A 278 14.72 -15.33 -4.97
N VAL A 279 13.92 -14.90 -3.99
CA VAL A 279 12.60 -14.32 -4.23
C VAL A 279 12.62 -12.85 -3.84
N GLU A 280 12.17 -11.96 -4.73
CA GLU A 280 11.99 -10.55 -4.41
C GLU A 280 10.96 -10.39 -3.27
N MET A 281 11.50 -9.96 -2.12
CA MET A 281 10.78 -9.85 -0.86
C MET A 281 10.05 -8.51 -0.74
N THR A 282 8.78 -8.47 -1.17
CA THR A 282 7.84 -7.40 -0.78
C THR A 282 7.45 -7.52 0.70
N THR A 283 6.89 -6.49 1.32
CA THR A 283 6.39 -6.55 2.71
C THR A 283 5.44 -7.73 2.92
N VAL A 284 4.52 -7.95 1.98
CA VAL A 284 3.53 -9.05 2.05
C VAL A 284 4.20 -10.42 1.95
N ARG A 285 5.22 -10.58 1.08
CA ARG A 285 5.96 -11.84 0.96
C ARG A 285 6.82 -12.12 2.18
N GLN A 286 7.43 -11.09 2.77
CA GLN A 286 8.19 -11.22 4.02
C GLN A 286 7.28 -11.68 5.16
N GLU A 287 6.14 -11.02 5.35
CA GLU A 287 5.18 -11.41 6.37
C GLU A 287 4.63 -12.83 6.15
N SER A 288 4.33 -13.19 4.90
CA SER A 288 3.91 -14.54 4.53
C SER A 288 4.99 -15.58 4.84
N ARG A 289 6.26 -15.26 4.56
CA ARG A 289 7.41 -16.13 4.89
C ARG A 289 7.59 -16.28 6.40
N THR A 290 7.43 -15.21 7.17
CA THR A 290 7.45 -15.28 8.63
C THR A 290 6.33 -16.17 9.17
N ARG A 291 5.10 -16.02 8.67
CA ARG A 291 3.98 -16.90 9.03
C ARG A 291 4.25 -18.37 8.65
N ALA A 292 4.90 -18.60 7.50
CA ALA A 292 5.33 -19.94 7.10
C ALA A 292 6.34 -20.55 8.08
N TYR A 293 7.32 -19.78 8.58
CA TYR A 293 8.24 -20.27 9.62
C TYR A 293 7.53 -20.63 10.92
N ILE A 294 6.55 -19.81 11.36
CA ILE A 294 5.72 -20.13 12.53
C ILE A 294 4.97 -21.45 12.29
N ALA A 295 4.32 -21.60 11.14
CA ALA A 295 3.57 -22.81 10.79
C ALA A 295 4.44 -24.08 10.74
N LEU A 296 5.71 -23.93 10.36
CA LEU A 296 6.71 -25.01 10.34
C LEU A 296 7.36 -25.26 11.71
N LYS A 297 6.98 -24.52 12.75
CA LYS A 297 7.61 -24.54 14.08
C LYS A 297 9.11 -24.19 14.04
N ASP A 298 9.55 -23.41 13.05
CA ASP A 298 10.94 -22.95 12.93
C ASP A 298 11.15 -21.64 13.70
N VAL A 299 11.41 -21.79 15.00
CA VAL A 299 11.55 -20.67 15.95
C VAL A 299 12.75 -19.78 15.61
N THR A 300 13.86 -20.38 15.17
CA THR A 300 15.07 -19.64 14.83
C THR A 300 14.81 -18.72 13.65
N LYS A 301 14.21 -19.24 12.56
CA LYS A 301 13.93 -18.42 11.37
C LYS A 301 12.80 -17.43 11.60
N ALA A 302 11.77 -17.79 12.37
CA ALA A 302 10.72 -16.85 12.76
C ALA A 302 11.31 -15.65 13.52
N LYS A 303 12.17 -15.90 14.52
CA LYS A 303 12.86 -14.88 15.31
C LYS A 303 13.78 -13.99 14.46
N GLU A 304 14.52 -14.58 13.51
CA GLU A 304 15.36 -13.81 12.58
C GLU A 304 14.51 -12.88 11.69
N SER A 305 13.39 -13.40 11.17
CA SER A 305 12.55 -12.69 10.21
C SER A 305 11.80 -11.49 10.81
N VAL A 306 11.59 -11.45 12.14
CA VAL A 306 10.84 -10.38 12.81
C VAL A 306 11.45 -8.99 12.62
N ARG A 307 12.77 -8.92 12.34
CA ARG A 307 13.51 -7.66 12.14
C ARG A 307 13.07 -6.89 10.90
N THR A 308 12.48 -7.58 9.93
CA THR A 308 12.06 -6.98 8.65
C THR A 308 10.54 -6.89 8.52
N VAL A 309 9.80 -7.52 9.43
CA VAL A 309 8.33 -7.44 9.51
C VAL A 309 7.90 -6.05 9.97
N GLN A 310 6.84 -5.50 9.37
CA GLN A 310 6.24 -4.23 9.78
C GLN A 310 4.95 -4.43 10.58
N ASP A 311 4.19 -5.50 10.31
CA ASP A 311 2.97 -5.85 11.06
C ASP A 311 3.27 -6.13 12.54
N GLU A 312 2.92 -5.19 13.42
CA GLU A 312 3.11 -5.28 14.87
C GLU A 312 2.40 -6.49 15.48
N LYS A 313 1.24 -6.88 14.94
CA LYS A 313 0.52 -8.07 15.43
C LYS A 313 1.31 -9.33 15.11
N LEU A 314 1.92 -9.39 13.92
CA LEU A 314 2.80 -10.51 13.56
C LEU A 314 4.07 -10.52 14.41
N LYS A 315 4.64 -9.35 14.75
CA LYS A 315 5.77 -9.27 15.68
C LYS A 315 5.43 -9.82 17.07
N GLU A 316 4.26 -9.46 17.60
CA GLU A 316 3.76 -9.96 18.88
C GLU A 316 3.50 -11.48 18.82
N GLN A 317 2.97 -11.97 17.70
CA GLN A 317 2.77 -13.40 17.45
C GLN A 317 4.12 -14.15 17.48
N VAL A 318 5.16 -13.63 16.81
CA VAL A 318 6.51 -14.21 16.85
C VAL A 318 7.08 -14.18 18.26
N ALA A 319 6.94 -13.07 19.00
CA ALA A 319 7.42 -12.97 20.38
C ALA A 319 6.77 -14.01 21.30
N THR A 320 5.45 -14.20 21.16
CA THR A 320 4.69 -15.21 21.91
C THR A 320 5.14 -16.62 21.54
N PHE A 321 5.34 -16.88 20.25
CA PHE A 321 5.83 -18.16 19.73
C PHE A 321 7.22 -18.52 20.31
N VAL A 322 8.16 -17.57 20.28
CA VAL A 322 9.52 -17.75 20.85
C VAL A 322 9.45 -18.03 22.35
N ARG A 323 8.65 -17.26 23.10
CA ARG A 323 8.49 -17.46 24.55
C ARG A 323 7.94 -18.85 24.88
N LEU A 324 6.91 -19.29 24.16
CA LEU A 324 6.30 -20.61 24.41
C LEU A 324 7.27 -21.74 24.08
N ASP A 325 8.05 -21.63 23.01
CA ASP A 325 9.10 -22.62 22.70
C ASP A 325 10.16 -22.71 23.81
N GLU A 326 10.62 -21.56 24.34
CA GLU A 326 11.55 -21.51 25.47
C GLU A 326 10.96 -22.14 26.74
N GLU A 327 9.69 -21.83 27.06
CA GLU A 327 8.97 -22.42 28.21
C GLU A 327 8.80 -23.95 28.05
N ILE A 328 8.43 -24.42 26.86
CA ILE A 328 8.28 -25.86 26.57
C ILE A 328 9.62 -26.57 26.74
N LYS A 329 10.71 -26.04 26.18
CA LYS A 329 12.07 -26.61 26.33
C LYS A 329 12.50 -26.70 27.79
N ALA A 330 12.24 -25.65 28.58
CA ALA A 330 12.55 -25.67 30.02
C ALA A 330 11.78 -26.77 30.77
N LEU A 331 10.48 -26.96 30.46
CA LEU A 331 9.67 -28.03 31.04
C LEU A 331 10.15 -29.42 30.60
N GLU A 332 10.54 -29.59 29.33
CA GLU A 332 11.12 -30.84 28.82
C GLU A 332 12.43 -31.20 29.51
N ASP A 333 13.30 -30.23 29.74
CA ASP A 333 14.56 -30.44 30.45
C ASP A 333 14.34 -30.77 31.93
N GLN A 334 13.38 -30.10 32.58
CA GLN A 334 12.96 -30.45 33.94
C GLN A 334 12.40 -31.88 34.01
N LYS A 335 11.65 -32.31 32.98
CA LYS A 335 11.09 -33.66 32.90
C LYS A 335 12.18 -34.71 32.81
N ARG A 336 13.22 -34.47 32.00
CA ARG A 336 14.39 -35.36 31.91
C ARG A 336 15.05 -35.53 33.28
N GLN A 337 15.30 -34.43 34.00
CA GLN A 337 15.93 -34.48 35.33
C GLN A 337 15.07 -35.18 36.41
N LEU A 338 13.74 -35.05 36.35
CA LEU A 338 12.82 -35.69 37.30
C LEU A 338 12.59 -37.17 37.00
N SER A 339 12.63 -37.57 35.72
CA SER A 339 12.48 -38.96 35.32
C SER A 339 13.57 -39.88 35.91
N GLU A 340 14.74 -39.33 36.22
CA GLU A 340 15.84 -40.03 36.90
C GLU A 340 15.60 -40.25 38.40
N LYS A 341 14.62 -39.55 39.01
CA LYS A 341 14.33 -39.56 40.46
C LYS A 341 13.05 -40.30 40.83
N GLU A 342 12.33 -40.87 39.86
CA GLU A 342 11.09 -41.64 40.02
C GLU A 342 9.93 -40.95 40.79
N ASP A 343 9.89 -39.61 40.81
CA ASP A 343 8.78 -38.85 41.43
C ASP A 343 7.57 -38.77 40.49
N LYS A 344 6.62 -39.70 40.67
CA LYS A 344 5.43 -39.82 39.81
C LYS A 344 4.49 -38.62 39.87
N GLU A 345 4.27 -38.03 41.05
CA GLU A 345 3.32 -36.92 41.20
C GLU A 345 3.87 -35.63 40.58
N ALA A 346 5.18 -35.38 40.75
CA ALA A 346 5.85 -34.26 40.10
C ALA A 346 5.87 -34.40 38.58
N LEU A 347 6.08 -35.63 38.06
CA LEU A 347 6.04 -35.91 36.62
C LEU A 347 4.65 -35.70 36.00
N GLU A 348 3.59 -36.03 36.72
CA GLU A 348 2.21 -35.85 36.24
C GLU A 348 1.87 -34.36 36.08
N LYS A 349 2.11 -33.54 37.12
CA LYS A 349 1.92 -32.07 37.05
C LYS A 349 2.73 -31.42 35.94
N LEU A 350 3.94 -31.93 35.68
CA LEU A 350 4.79 -31.40 34.62
C LEU A 350 4.27 -31.74 33.22
N ASN A 351 3.74 -32.95 33.02
CA ASN A 351 3.11 -33.34 31.76
C ASN A 351 1.86 -32.49 31.48
N GLU A 352 1.03 -32.22 32.48
CA GLU A 352 -0.14 -31.34 32.33
C GLU A 352 0.26 -29.93 31.88
N SER A 353 1.31 -29.37 32.50
CA SER A 353 1.84 -28.05 32.13
C SER A 353 2.37 -28.04 30.69
N LEU A 354 3.13 -29.07 30.31
CA LEU A 354 3.69 -29.22 28.96
C LEU A 354 2.57 -29.33 27.92
N GLU A 355 1.56 -30.15 28.16
CA GLU A 355 0.39 -30.25 27.29
C GLU A 355 -0.35 -28.91 27.17
N ALA A 356 -0.53 -28.18 28.27
CA ALA A 356 -1.18 -26.87 28.25
C ALA A 356 -0.40 -25.87 27.39
N LYS A 357 0.93 -25.86 27.50
CA LYS A 357 1.80 -25.00 26.68
C LYS A 357 1.82 -25.42 25.22
N GLN A 358 1.82 -26.73 24.93
CA GLN A 358 1.73 -27.24 23.57
C GLN A 358 0.41 -26.84 22.91
N ARG A 359 -0.71 -26.89 23.64
CA ARG A 359 -2.00 -26.40 23.15
C ARG A 359 -1.99 -24.91 22.87
N GLN A 360 -1.37 -24.10 23.73
CA GLN A 360 -1.21 -22.66 23.48
C GLN A 360 -0.37 -22.39 22.22
N LEU A 361 0.68 -23.18 22.01
CA LEU A 361 1.52 -23.11 20.82
C LEU A 361 0.74 -23.48 19.55
N ASP A 362 -0.03 -24.55 19.59
CA ASP A 362 -0.86 -25.00 18.47
C ASP A 362 -2.03 -24.05 18.16
N MET A 363 -2.40 -23.13 19.06
CA MET A 363 -3.37 -22.05 18.78
C MET A 363 -2.76 -20.86 18.03
N ILE A 364 -1.44 -20.72 18.03
CA ILE A 364 -0.70 -19.65 17.35
C ILE A 364 -0.34 -20.04 15.92
N ILE A 365 -0.27 -21.33 15.65
CA ILE A 365 0.05 -21.95 14.36
C ILE A 365 -1.23 -22.18 13.57
#